data_AF-A0A8K0KCG0-F1
#
_entry.id   AF-A0A8K0KCG0-F1
#
_cell.length_a   1.000
_cell.length_b   1.000
_cell.length_c   1.000
_cell.angle_alpha   90.00
_cell.angle_beta   90.00
_cell.angle_gamma   90.00
#
_symmetry.space_group_name_H-M   'P 1'
#
loop_
_entity.id
_entity.type
_entity.pdbx_description
1 polymer ?
#
loop_
_entity_poly.entity_id
_entity_poly.type
_entity_poly.pdbx_seq_one_letter_code
_entity_poly.pdbx_strand_id
1 'polypeptide(L)'
;NIAFHENSTVTFQHKKILRFVPELSSGSKDTTVVVPNIPLLTLSTQSKGLPRLVRMGLSLVLRTMKMQPFVKVTPEQLAFGYDDTLLTLAHRFFPRHRRPMSKMGLLIGRNGTINDVTTIFTGHSGMEDFGLMNRLNGLDRLPMWDRHPCDTLRASEGSFFPPRAFTGADEVTVWDKDLCRVLPLRYRGPTSKNGIAVDLYTPPEDVFADPSIRPENGCFCPGENGECPPSGLQNIAPCQYEAPVYLSFPHFYQADPNLLAAVEGLKPDQKKHETYFKIQPKLGVPLEAQVRVQMNLKVESAPGIQPVAKFPDIVFPIIWVEEGVADLTYEIRWWIYLATTFSDAAVPTLTYGLLCIGSILLIIAFARAYRDVLFSPENIERGKKTLRRGSSFIINGQHRLLILRDSYSLLESRAANAERIAGESATSSDPDPDV
;
A
#
# COMPACT_ATOMS: atom_id res chain seq x y z
N ASN A 1 -14.97 -0.84 -22.82
CA ASN A 1 -13.89 -1.18 -23.77
C ASN A 1 -12.86 -2.05 -23.08
N ILE A 2 -13.20 -3.27 -22.69
CA ILE A 2 -12.28 -4.20 -22.02
C ILE A 2 -11.90 -5.28 -23.04
N ALA A 3 -10.60 -5.55 -23.20
CA ALA A 3 -10.08 -6.57 -24.11
C ALA A 3 -8.90 -7.32 -23.46
N PHE A 4 -8.97 -8.65 -23.46
CA PHE A 4 -7.88 -9.52 -23.01
C PHE A 4 -7.03 -9.95 -24.20
N HIS A 5 -5.74 -10.14 -23.95
CA HIS A 5 -4.74 -10.48 -24.97
C HIS A 5 -4.00 -11.77 -24.60
N GLU A 6 -3.47 -12.46 -25.61
CA GLU A 6 -2.72 -13.72 -25.43
C GLU A 6 -1.42 -13.55 -24.62
N ASN A 7 -0.86 -12.34 -24.58
CA ASN A 7 0.34 -12.02 -23.82
C ASN A 7 0.07 -11.74 -22.32
N SER A 8 -0.99 -12.30 -21.75
CA SER A 8 -1.34 -12.13 -20.33
C SER A 8 -1.59 -10.67 -19.91
N THR A 9 -2.15 -9.86 -20.81
CA THR A 9 -2.49 -8.45 -20.52
C THR A 9 -3.96 -8.17 -20.77
N VAL A 10 -4.46 -7.11 -20.14
CA VAL A 10 -5.83 -6.61 -20.34
C VAL A 10 -5.77 -5.12 -20.62
N THR A 11 -6.46 -4.69 -21.69
CA THR A 11 -6.62 -3.28 -22.06
C THR A 11 -8.00 -2.80 -21.66
N PHE A 12 -8.07 -1.62 -21.05
CA PHE A 12 -9.32 -1.00 -20.64
C PHE A 12 -9.22 0.53 -20.58
N GLN A 13 -10.37 1.16 -20.32
CA GLN A 13 -10.48 2.60 -20.06
C GLN A 13 -11.28 2.80 -18.78
N HIS A 14 -10.83 3.75 -17.96
CA HIS A 14 -11.52 4.12 -16.73
C HIS A 14 -12.77 4.93 -17.02
N LYS A 15 -13.84 4.65 -16.27
CA LYS A 15 -15.00 5.52 -16.17
C LYS A 15 -15.06 6.12 -14.76
N LYS A 16 -14.48 7.31 -14.58
CA LYS A 16 -14.49 8.03 -13.31
C LYS A 16 -15.72 8.96 -13.28
N ILE A 17 -16.59 8.81 -12.29
CA ILE A 17 -17.75 9.71 -12.11
C ILE A 17 -17.51 10.54 -10.86
N LEU A 18 -17.39 11.85 -11.04
CA LEU A 18 -17.15 12.79 -9.95
C LEU A 18 -18.49 13.35 -9.47
N ARG A 19 -18.81 13.14 -8.20
CA ARG A 19 -20.05 13.61 -7.56
C ARG A 19 -19.70 14.41 -6.32
N PHE A 20 -20.25 15.62 -6.22
CA PHE A 20 -20.13 16.44 -5.03
C PHE A 20 -20.97 15.84 -3.90
N VAL A 21 -20.40 15.76 -2.69
CA VAL A 21 -21.05 15.23 -1.48
C VAL A 21 -21.07 16.35 -0.43
N PRO A 22 -22.19 17.09 -0.29
CA PRO A 22 -22.29 18.23 0.63
C PRO A 22 -21.97 17.86 2.08
N GLU A 23 -22.36 16.66 2.52
CA GLU A 23 -22.24 16.19 3.91
C GLU A 23 -20.77 15.95 4.32
N LEU A 24 -19.89 15.74 3.34
CA LEU A 24 -18.45 15.58 3.53
C LEU A 24 -17.67 16.85 3.18
N SER A 25 -18.36 17.96 2.93
CA SER A 25 -17.77 19.22 2.49
C SER A 25 -17.94 20.31 3.55
N SER A 26 -16.89 21.09 3.80
CA SER A 26 -16.92 22.17 4.81
C SER A 26 -17.68 23.42 4.35
N GLY A 27 -18.03 23.53 3.07
CA GLY A 27 -18.66 24.71 2.50
C GLY A 27 -19.47 24.40 1.24
N SER A 28 -20.24 25.39 0.78
CA SER A 28 -21.01 25.27 -0.45
C SER A 28 -20.09 25.31 -1.67
N LYS A 29 -20.45 24.55 -2.70
CA LYS A 29 -19.80 24.58 -4.02
C LYS A 29 -19.94 25.94 -4.73
N ASP A 30 -20.86 26.78 -4.28
CA ASP A 30 -21.15 28.13 -4.83
C ASP A 30 -20.46 29.26 -4.05
N THR A 31 -19.78 28.94 -2.94
CA THR A 31 -19.06 29.95 -2.17
C THR A 31 -17.91 30.53 -3.01
N THR A 32 -17.89 31.85 -3.18
CA THR A 32 -16.84 32.50 -3.97
C THR A 32 -15.51 32.48 -3.25
N VAL A 33 -14.47 32.01 -3.93
CA VAL A 33 -13.07 32.03 -3.49
C VAL A 33 -12.25 32.92 -4.43
N VAL A 34 -11.19 33.52 -3.89
CA VAL A 34 -10.23 34.30 -4.66
C VAL A 34 -9.02 33.42 -4.93
N VAL A 35 -8.70 33.20 -6.21
CA VAL A 35 -7.59 32.34 -6.64
C VAL A 35 -6.66 33.10 -7.60
N PRO A 36 -5.38 32.71 -7.70
CA PRO A 36 -4.49 33.27 -8.71
C PRO A 36 -5.06 33.05 -10.12
N ASN A 37 -4.93 34.06 -10.98
CA ASN A 37 -5.27 33.95 -12.38
C ASN A 37 -4.17 33.15 -13.10
N ILE A 38 -4.29 31.82 -13.08
CA ILE A 38 -3.28 30.89 -13.59
C ILE A 38 -2.91 31.19 -15.05
N PRO A 39 -3.86 31.39 -15.99
CA PRO A 39 -3.53 31.76 -17.36
C PRO A 39 -2.74 33.06 -17.49
N LEU A 40 -3.14 34.13 -16.76
CA LEU A 40 -2.46 35.41 -16.80
C LEU A 40 -1.02 35.32 -16.25
N LEU A 41 -0.85 34.66 -15.10
CA LEU A 41 0.45 34.52 -14.43
C LEU A 41 1.40 33.58 -15.19
N THR A 42 0.85 32.55 -15.86
CA THR A 42 1.61 31.70 -16.79
C THR A 42 2.12 32.54 -17.97
N LEU A 43 1.23 33.30 -18.61
CA LEU A 43 1.57 34.15 -19.74
C LEU A 43 2.59 35.23 -19.37
N SER A 44 2.47 35.84 -18.19
CA SER A 44 3.43 36.85 -17.74
C SER A 44 4.81 36.26 -17.50
N THR A 45 4.89 35.07 -16.90
CA THR A 45 6.15 34.36 -16.64
C THR A 45 6.84 34.01 -17.96
N GLN A 46 6.10 33.42 -18.90
CA GLN A 46 6.63 33.10 -20.24
C GLN A 46 6.97 34.34 -21.07
N SER A 47 6.35 35.50 -20.79
CA SER A 47 6.63 36.75 -21.54
C SER A 47 8.05 37.29 -21.36
N LYS A 48 8.79 36.84 -20.33
CA LYS A 48 10.17 37.29 -20.08
C LYS A 48 11.11 37.05 -21.26
N GLY A 49 10.93 35.93 -21.97
CA GLY A 49 11.73 35.58 -23.16
C GLY A 49 11.38 36.38 -24.42
N LEU A 50 10.32 37.19 -24.41
CA LEU A 50 9.87 37.93 -25.59
C LEU A 50 10.61 39.27 -25.77
N PRO A 51 10.79 39.73 -27.02
CA PRO A 51 11.35 41.05 -27.31
C PRO A 51 10.54 42.18 -26.63
N ARG A 52 11.22 43.25 -26.23
CA ARG A 52 10.63 44.37 -25.47
C ARG A 52 9.38 44.96 -26.12
N LEU A 53 9.38 45.15 -27.44
CA LEU A 53 8.24 45.69 -28.19
C LEU A 53 7.02 44.77 -28.11
N VAL A 54 7.23 43.45 -28.22
CA VAL A 54 6.16 42.44 -28.09
C VAL A 54 5.60 42.44 -26.67
N ARG A 55 6.47 42.54 -25.65
CA ARG A 55 6.05 42.65 -24.24
C ARG A 55 5.22 43.91 -23.98
N MET A 56 5.60 45.05 -24.57
CA MET A 56 4.82 46.29 -24.46
C MET A 56 3.44 46.16 -25.10
N GLY A 57 3.37 45.58 -26.31
CA GLY A 57 2.10 45.30 -26.98
C GLY A 57 1.21 44.37 -26.16
N LEU A 58 1.78 43.27 -25.66
CA LEU A 58 1.10 42.33 -24.76
C LEU A 58 0.57 43.03 -23.51
N SER A 59 1.41 43.85 -22.86
CA SER A 59 0.99 44.62 -21.68
C SER A 59 -0.17 45.57 -21.98
N LEU A 60 -0.18 46.22 -23.14
CA LEU A 60 -1.27 47.11 -23.54
C LEU A 60 -2.58 46.34 -23.73
N VAL A 61 -2.53 45.19 -24.40
CA VAL A 61 -3.69 44.32 -24.62
C VAL A 61 -4.23 43.81 -23.28
N LEU A 62 -3.39 43.26 -22.42
CA LEU A 62 -3.81 42.73 -21.11
C LEU A 62 -4.41 43.83 -20.21
N ARG A 63 -3.85 45.04 -20.26
CA ARG A 63 -4.41 46.21 -19.56
C ARG A 63 -5.76 46.64 -20.14
N THR A 64 -5.90 46.65 -21.46
CA THR A 64 -7.16 47.00 -22.14
C THR A 64 -8.27 46.00 -21.80
N MET A 65 -7.91 44.73 -21.70
CA MET A 65 -8.80 43.66 -21.24
C MET A 65 -9.11 43.70 -19.73
N LYS A 66 -8.52 44.65 -18.99
CA LYS A 66 -8.68 44.82 -17.53
C LYS A 66 -8.35 43.55 -16.72
N MET A 67 -7.41 42.75 -17.21
CA MET A 67 -6.99 41.51 -16.55
C MET A 67 -6.42 41.79 -15.16
N GLN A 68 -6.71 40.93 -14.19
CA GLN A 68 -6.24 41.02 -12.81
C GLN A 68 -5.44 39.76 -12.43
N PRO A 69 -4.41 39.88 -11.56
CA PRO A 69 -3.61 38.75 -11.09
C PRO A 69 -4.40 37.72 -10.27
N PHE A 70 -5.56 38.11 -9.76
CA PHE A 70 -6.47 37.24 -9.01
C PHE A 70 -7.86 37.30 -9.62
N VAL A 71 -8.56 36.17 -9.58
CA VAL A 71 -9.94 36.02 -10.08
C VAL A 71 -10.83 35.46 -8.96
N LYS A 72 -12.11 35.84 -9.02
CA LYS A 72 -13.16 35.33 -8.14
C LYS A 72 -13.88 34.20 -8.86
N VAL A 73 -13.83 33.00 -8.31
CA VAL A 73 -14.46 31.80 -8.87
C VAL A 73 -15.11 30.99 -7.77
N THR A 74 -16.01 30.07 -8.12
CA THR A 74 -16.52 29.07 -7.17
C THR A 74 -15.65 27.80 -7.19
N PRO A 75 -15.65 26.97 -6.13
CA PRO A 75 -15.00 25.66 -6.14
C PRO A 75 -15.45 24.78 -7.31
N GLU A 76 -16.73 24.81 -7.67
CA GLU A 76 -17.24 24.07 -8.83
C GLU A 76 -16.62 24.56 -10.15
N GLN A 77 -16.51 25.89 -10.32
CA GLN A 77 -15.85 26.48 -11.48
C GLN A 77 -14.35 26.15 -11.53
N LEU A 78 -13.65 26.23 -10.40
CA LEU A 78 -12.22 25.92 -10.33
C LEU A 78 -11.95 24.44 -10.64
N ALA A 79 -12.80 23.53 -10.14
CA ALA A 79 -12.66 22.10 -10.37
C ALA A 79 -13.05 21.71 -11.80
N PHE A 80 -14.24 22.12 -12.28
CA PHE A 80 -14.85 21.57 -13.49
C PHE A 80 -14.79 22.49 -14.71
N GLY A 81 -14.44 23.75 -14.54
CA GLY A 81 -14.23 24.66 -15.65
C GLY A 81 -14.90 26.02 -15.49
N TYR A 82 -14.16 27.09 -15.77
CA TYR A 82 -14.70 28.40 -16.12
C TYR A 82 -14.08 28.90 -17.42
N ASP A 83 -14.79 29.82 -18.08
CA ASP A 83 -14.31 30.41 -19.32
C ASP A 83 -13.26 31.48 -19.00
N ASP A 84 -12.07 31.32 -19.59
CA ASP A 84 -11.00 32.30 -19.50
C ASP A 84 -10.63 32.80 -20.91
N THR A 85 -10.50 34.12 -21.05
CA THR A 85 -10.28 34.75 -22.35
C THR A 85 -8.90 34.41 -22.92
N LEU A 86 -7.86 34.30 -22.07
CA LEU A 86 -6.51 33.97 -22.54
C LEU A 86 -6.44 32.51 -23.01
N LEU A 87 -7.06 31.59 -22.28
CA LEU A 87 -7.15 30.20 -22.72
C LEU A 87 -7.97 30.04 -23.98
N THR A 88 -9.08 30.75 -24.12
CA THR A 88 -9.90 30.69 -25.34
C THR A 88 -9.10 31.15 -26.57
N LEU A 89 -8.30 32.21 -26.42
CA LEU A 89 -7.39 32.69 -27.47
C LEU A 89 -6.27 31.68 -27.73
N ALA A 90 -5.62 31.17 -26.69
CA ALA A 90 -4.57 30.16 -26.82
C ALA A 90 -5.09 28.90 -27.53
N HIS A 91 -6.26 28.40 -27.15
CA HIS A 91 -6.90 27.25 -27.79
C HIS A 91 -7.13 27.46 -29.28
N ARG A 92 -7.53 28.66 -29.69
CA ARG A 92 -7.80 29.02 -31.08
C ARG A 92 -6.54 29.17 -31.93
N PHE A 93 -5.49 29.78 -31.37
CA PHE A 93 -4.31 30.18 -32.14
C PHE A 93 -3.10 29.25 -31.97
N PHE A 94 -3.03 28.43 -30.91
CA PHE A 94 -1.89 27.54 -30.70
C PHE A 94 -1.97 26.29 -31.60
N PRO A 95 -0.82 25.77 -32.04
CA PRO A 95 -0.75 24.55 -32.84
C PRO A 95 -1.25 23.35 -32.02
N ARG A 96 -1.74 22.31 -32.69
CA ARG A 96 -2.40 21.15 -32.05
C ARG A 96 -1.60 20.54 -30.90
N HIS A 97 -0.28 20.46 -31.02
CA HIS A 97 0.60 19.83 -30.03
C HIS A 97 0.83 20.67 -28.76
N ARG A 98 0.52 21.98 -28.76
CA ARG A 98 0.62 22.88 -27.60
C ARG A 98 -0.72 23.49 -27.21
N ARG A 99 -1.82 23.02 -27.79
CA ARG A 99 -3.13 23.61 -27.62
C ARG A 99 -3.69 23.24 -26.24
N PRO A 100 -3.90 24.20 -25.33
CA PRO A 100 -4.54 23.91 -24.04
C PRO A 100 -6.03 23.62 -24.22
N MET A 101 -6.69 23.20 -23.15
CA MET A 101 -8.15 23.11 -23.12
C MET A 101 -8.81 24.50 -23.29
N SER A 102 -10.05 24.54 -23.80
CA SER A 102 -10.78 25.78 -24.03
C SER A 102 -11.27 26.47 -22.75
N LYS A 103 -11.29 25.76 -21.62
CA LYS A 103 -11.70 26.25 -20.30
C LYS A 103 -10.59 26.04 -19.28
N MET A 104 -10.57 26.87 -18.24
CA MET A 104 -9.68 26.71 -17.10
C MET A 104 -10.34 25.84 -16.05
N GLY A 105 -9.71 24.75 -15.62
CA GLY A 105 -10.21 23.90 -14.54
C GLY A 105 -9.30 22.70 -14.30
N LEU A 106 -9.31 22.20 -13.07
CA LEU A 106 -8.38 21.16 -12.61
C LEU A 106 -8.76 19.75 -13.10
N LEU A 107 -10.06 19.44 -13.15
CA LEU A 107 -10.60 18.11 -13.42
C LEU A 107 -11.35 18.05 -14.77
N ILE A 108 -11.01 18.94 -15.70
CA ILE A 108 -11.64 18.98 -17.03
C ILE A 108 -11.35 17.66 -17.75
N GLY A 109 -12.40 17.04 -18.29
CA GLY A 109 -12.30 15.77 -19.02
C GLY A 109 -12.07 14.54 -18.13
N ARG A 110 -12.19 14.68 -16.80
CA ARG A 110 -12.08 13.58 -15.82
C ARG A 110 -13.42 12.99 -15.38
N ASN A 111 -14.53 13.57 -15.84
CA ASN A 111 -15.87 13.07 -15.54
C ASN A 111 -16.42 12.28 -16.74
N GLY A 112 -16.67 10.98 -16.53
CA GLY A 112 -17.09 10.04 -17.55
C GLY A 112 -15.99 9.05 -17.92
N THR A 113 -16.06 8.54 -19.15
CA THR A 113 -15.03 7.66 -19.70
C THR A 113 -13.81 8.50 -20.07
N ILE A 114 -12.67 8.18 -19.48
CA ILE A 114 -11.40 8.86 -19.73
C ILE A 114 -10.83 8.37 -21.06
N ASN A 115 -10.21 9.27 -21.82
CA ASN A 115 -9.65 8.96 -23.14
C ASN A 115 -8.42 8.04 -23.07
N ASP A 116 -7.72 8.03 -21.94
CA ASP A 116 -6.52 7.23 -21.75
C ASP A 116 -6.87 5.73 -21.78
N VAL A 117 -6.13 5.00 -22.61
CA VAL A 117 -6.24 3.55 -22.79
C VAL A 117 -5.07 2.90 -22.05
N THR A 118 -5.39 2.19 -20.97
CA THR A 118 -4.41 1.52 -20.11
C THR A 118 -4.39 0.05 -20.43
N THR A 119 -3.20 -0.54 -20.54
CA THR A 119 -2.98 -1.98 -20.63
C THR A 119 -2.15 -2.42 -19.44
N ILE A 120 -2.65 -3.36 -18.64
CA ILE A 120 -1.96 -3.89 -17.45
C ILE A 120 -1.70 -5.40 -17.59
N PHE A 121 -0.73 -5.91 -16.84
CA PHE A 121 -0.51 -7.35 -16.71
C PHE A 121 -1.55 -7.97 -15.78
N THR A 122 -2.12 -9.11 -16.19
CA THR A 122 -3.20 -9.80 -15.46
C THR A 122 -2.69 -10.68 -14.32
N GLY A 123 -1.39 -10.95 -14.27
CA GLY A 123 -0.79 -11.91 -13.35
C GLY A 123 -0.82 -13.37 -13.84
N HIS A 124 -1.37 -13.65 -15.02
CA HIS A 124 -1.50 -15.02 -15.54
C HIS A 124 -0.15 -15.74 -15.74
N SER A 125 0.88 -15.01 -16.16
CA SER A 125 2.24 -15.54 -16.33
C SER A 125 3.11 -15.49 -15.07
N GLY A 126 2.63 -14.88 -13.99
CA GLY A 126 3.40 -14.62 -12.77
C GLY A 126 2.88 -13.41 -12.01
N MET A 127 3.07 -13.38 -10.69
CA MET A 127 2.57 -12.31 -9.81
C MET A 127 3.56 -11.14 -9.66
N GLU A 128 4.74 -11.22 -10.26
CA GLU A 128 5.79 -10.18 -10.24
C GLU A 128 5.37 -8.90 -10.96
N ASP A 129 4.58 -9.05 -12.02
CA ASP A 129 4.08 -7.94 -12.85
C ASP A 129 2.61 -7.62 -12.58
N PHE A 130 1.95 -8.34 -11.66
CA PHE A 130 0.52 -8.21 -11.43
C PHE A 130 0.09 -6.76 -11.15
N GLY A 131 -0.83 -6.25 -11.96
CA GLY A 131 -1.36 -4.89 -11.80
C GLY A 131 -0.45 -3.78 -12.33
N LEU A 132 0.78 -4.09 -12.77
CA LEU A 132 1.65 -3.10 -13.41
C LEU A 132 1.18 -2.79 -14.82
N MET A 133 1.32 -1.53 -15.21
CA MET A 133 1.08 -1.08 -16.57
C MET A 133 2.13 -1.65 -17.52
N ASN A 134 1.64 -2.17 -18.64
CA ASN A 134 2.42 -2.57 -19.80
C ASN A 134 2.43 -1.46 -20.87
N ARG A 135 1.28 -0.84 -21.14
CA ARG A 135 1.15 0.24 -22.11
C ARG A 135 0.16 1.31 -21.68
N LEU A 136 0.46 2.56 -22.03
CA LEU A 136 -0.41 3.72 -21.88
C LEU A 136 -0.58 4.37 -23.25
N ASN A 137 -1.82 4.41 -23.75
CA ASN A 137 -2.14 4.93 -25.09
C ASN A 137 -1.30 4.27 -26.20
N GLY A 138 -0.98 2.97 -26.04
CA GLY A 138 -0.16 2.19 -26.97
C GLY A 138 1.36 2.32 -26.76
N LEU A 139 1.81 3.28 -25.96
CA LEU A 139 3.22 3.52 -25.64
C LEU A 139 3.66 2.67 -24.44
N ASP A 140 4.91 2.20 -24.49
CA ASP A 140 5.61 1.46 -23.43
C ASP A 140 6.50 2.36 -22.54
N ARG A 141 6.54 3.65 -22.87
CA ARG A 141 7.26 4.70 -22.14
C ARG A 141 6.46 5.97 -22.04
N LEU A 142 6.82 6.79 -21.07
CA LEU A 142 6.25 8.09 -20.77
C LEU A 142 6.78 9.15 -21.76
N PRO A 143 5.96 9.66 -22.69
CA PRO A 143 6.43 10.52 -23.79
C PRO A 143 6.81 11.94 -23.37
N MET A 144 6.52 12.33 -22.13
CA MET A 144 6.79 13.67 -21.60
C MET A 144 8.20 13.81 -21.01
N TRP A 145 8.95 12.71 -20.87
CA TRP A 145 10.32 12.70 -20.39
C TRP A 145 11.22 12.07 -21.46
N ASP A 146 12.31 12.75 -21.82
CA ASP A 146 13.19 12.30 -22.91
C ASP A 146 14.32 11.37 -22.44
N ARG A 147 14.57 11.29 -21.13
CA ARG A 147 15.75 10.63 -20.55
C ARG A 147 15.37 9.56 -19.54
N HIS A 148 16.03 8.42 -19.62
CA HIS A 148 15.98 7.35 -18.62
C HIS A 148 16.65 7.79 -17.30
N PRO A 149 16.13 7.41 -16.12
CA PRO A 149 14.99 6.53 -15.86
C PRO A 149 13.60 7.19 -15.86
N CYS A 150 13.51 8.51 -16.07
CA CYS A 150 12.27 9.28 -15.92
C CYS A 150 11.16 8.92 -16.93
N ASP A 151 11.50 8.32 -18.07
CA ASP A 151 10.56 7.91 -19.10
C ASP A 151 9.94 6.52 -18.87
N THR A 152 10.27 5.85 -17.77
CA THR A 152 9.83 4.47 -17.52
C THR A 152 8.35 4.39 -17.15
N LEU A 153 7.58 3.50 -17.80
CA LEU A 153 6.17 3.21 -17.54
C LEU A 153 5.99 1.83 -16.87
N ARG A 154 6.69 1.58 -15.75
CA ARG A 154 6.54 0.33 -15.00
C ARG A 154 6.00 0.64 -13.61
N ALA A 155 4.69 0.77 -13.51
CA ALA A 155 3.98 1.18 -12.29
C ALA A 155 2.55 0.66 -12.25
N SER A 156 2.01 0.53 -11.04
CA SER A 156 0.58 0.32 -10.80
C SER A 156 -0.21 1.61 -11.04
N GLU A 157 -1.48 1.51 -11.44
CA GLU A 157 -2.39 2.66 -11.41
C GLU A 157 -2.95 2.96 -10.00
N GLY A 158 -2.55 2.18 -8.99
CA GLY A 158 -2.99 2.31 -7.60
C GLY A 158 -4.01 1.27 -7.15
N SER A 159 -4.61 0.49 -8.06
CA SER A 159 -5.63 -0.51 -7.72
C SER A 159 -5.04 -1.87 -7.31
N PHE A 160 -3.97 -2.28 -7.98
CA PHE A 160 -3.35 -3.60 -7.83
C PHE A 160 -1.83 -3.47 -7.87
N PHE A 161 -1.15 -4.16 -6.97
CA PHE A 161 0.30 -4.18 -6.87
C PHE A 161 0.78 -5.63 -6.88
N PRO A 162 2.02 -5.89 -7.34
CA PRO A 162 2.65 -7.18 -7.14
C PRO A 162 2.65 -7.55 -5.64
N PRO A 163 2.07 -8.70 -5.22
CA PRO A 163 1.94 -9.01 -3.81
C PRO A 163 3.30 -9.27 -3.15
N ARG A 164 3.63 -8.51 -2.11
CA ARG A 164 4.91 -8.64 -1.38
C ARG A 164 5.14 -10.02 -0.78
N ALA A 165 4.08 -10.73 -0.38
CA ALA A 165 4.20 -12.11 0.12
C ALA A 165 4.76 -13.09 -0.93
N PHE A 166 4.65 -12.74 -2.22
CA PHE A 166 5.20 -13.53 -3.32
C PHE A 166 6.52 -12.93 -3.83
N THR A 167 6.58 -11.60 -4.01
CA THR A 167 7.75 -10.94 -4.62
C THR A 167 8.88 -10.65 -3.64
N GLY A 168 8.59 -10.48 -2.36
CA GLY A 168 9.54 -10.01 -1.35
C GLY A 168 10.04 -8.57 -1.57
N ALA A 169 9.44 -7.82 -2.50
CA ALA A 169 9.88 -6.47 -2.84
C ALA A 169 9.43 -5.45 -1.79
N ASP A 170 10.35 -4.61 -1.32
CA ASP A 170 10.08 -3.54 -0.35
C ASP A 170 9.76 -2.18 -1.02
N GLU A 171 9.77 -2.13 -2.35
CA GLU A 171 9.39 -0.94 -3.12
C GLU A 171 8.35 -1.30 -4.17
N VAL A 172 7.30 -0.48 -4.25
CA VAL A 172 6.27 -0.56 -5.29
C VAL A 172 6.11 0.82 -5.94
N THR A 173 5.69 0.85 -7.19
CA THR A 173 5.57 2.09 -7.96
C THR A 173 4.13 2.36 -8.33
N VAL A 174 3.71 3.62 -8.23
CA VAL A 174 2.38 4.08 -8.63
C VAL A 174 2.48 5.16 -9.70
N TRP A 175 1.54 5.14 -10.64
CA TRP A 175 1.37 6.16 -11.66
C TRP A 175 -0.05 6.69 -11.60
N ASP A 176 -0.16 8.01 -11.57
CA ASP A 176 -1.36 8.70 -11.98
C ASP A 176 -0.96 9.79 -12.96
N LYS A 177 -1.84 10.10 -13.91
CA LYS A 177 -1.62 11.13 -14.92
C LYS A 177 -1.31 12.49 -14.31
N ASP A 178 -1.87 12.78 -13.15
CA ASP A 178 -1.71 14.06 -12.44
C ASP A 178 -0.35 14.17 -11.73
N LEU A 179 0.31 13.04 -11.42
CA LEU A 179 1.66 13.04 -10.85
C LEU A 179 2.74 13.33 -11.89
N CYS A 180 2.44 13.17 -13.18
CA CYS A 180 3.36 13.38 -14.31
C CYS A 180 4.67 12.57 -14.25
N ARG A 181 4.86 11.67 -13.27
CA ARG A 181 5.97 10.71 -13.17
C ARG A 181 5.51 9.45 -12.45
N VAL A 182 6.27 8.37 -12.59
CA VAL A 182 6.15 7.23 -11.69
C VAL A 182 6.65 7.61 -10.30
N LEU A 183 5.83 7.37 -9.28
CA LEU A 183 6.11 7.64 -7.88
C LEU A 183 6.49 6.33 -7.17
N PRO A 184 7.71 6.20 -6.64
CA PRO A 184 8.10 5.06 -5.81
C PRO A 184 7.50 5.18 -4.41
N LEU A 185 7.09 4.04 -3.84
CA LEU A 185 6.56 3.89 -2.50
C LEU A 185 7.36 2.80 -1.78
N ARG A 186 7.96 3.14 -0.64
CA ARG A 186 8.78 2.22 0.15
C ARG A 186 8.03 1.68 1.35
N TYR A 187 8.26 0.41 1.63
CA TYR A 187 7.77 -0.29 2.79
C TYR A 187 8.27 0.37 4.09
N ARG A 188 7.35 0.59 5.04
CA ARG A 188 7.63 1.19 6.35
C ARG A 188 7.39 0.24 7.52
N GLY A 189 6.73 -0.89 7.28
CA GLY A 189 6.45 -1.90 8.29
C GLY A 189 5.03 -2.46 8.22
N PRO A 190 4.78 -3.55 8.97
CA PRO A 190 3.46 -4.15 9.05
C PRO A 190 2.55 -3.29 9.94
N THR A 191 1.28 -3.20 9.58
CA THR A 191 0.23 -2.54 10.36
C THR A 191 -1.09 -3.31 10.22
N SER A 192 -2.18 -2.76 10.75
CA SER A 192 -3.50 -3.38 10.63
C SER A 192 -4.57 -2.34 10.31
N LYS A 193 -5.57 -2.78 9.54
CA LYS A 193 -6.77 -2.00 9.25
C LYS A 193 -7.97 -2.92 9.39
N ASN A 194 -8.92 -2.57 10.27
CA ASN A 194 -10.15 -3.33 10.46
C ASN A 194 -9.91 -4.83 10.75
N GLY A 195 -8.84 -5.18 11.49
CA GLY A 195 -8.47 -6.57 11.80
C GLY A 195 -7.79 -7.35 10.67
N ILE A 196 -7.45 -6.69 9.56
CA ILE A 196 -6.69 -7.26 8.44
C ILE A 196 -5.25 -6.76 8.50
N ALA A 197 -4.29 -7.68 8.39
CA ALA A 197 -2.88 -7.35 8.30
C ALA A 197 -2.55 -6.70 6.95
N VAL A 198 -1.87 -5.55 6.99
CA VAL A 198 -1.50 -4.76 5.80
C VAL A 198 -0.11 -4.20 5.98
N ASP A 199 0.59 -3.98 4.89
CA ASP A 199 1.91 -3.34 4.86
C ASP A 199 1.75 -1.85 4.54
N LEU A 200 2.42 -0.99 5.32
CA LEU A 200 2.43 0.46 5.11
C LEU A 200 3.52 0.84 4.11
N TYR A 201 3.17 1.63 3.11
CA TYR A 201 4.09 2.20 2.13
C TYR A 201 3.95 3.72 2.08
N THR A 202 5.06 4.44 2.00
CA THR A 202 5.08 5.90 1.79
C THR A 202 6.15 6.28 0.77
N PRO A 203 6.03 7.43 0.08
CA PRO A 203 7.11 7.94 -0.75
C PRO A 203 8.41 8.09 0.07
N PRO A 204 9.58 7.86 -0.55
CA PRO A 204 10.86 8.27 0.01
C PRO A 204 10.89 9.79 0.26
N GLU A 205 11.55 10.24 1.32
CA GLU A 205 11.64 11.68 1.65
C GLU A 205 12.39 12.48 0.58
N ASP A 206 13.28 11.80 -0.15
CA ASP A 206 14.12 12.34 -1.21
C ASP A 206 13.49 12.20 -2.61
N VAL A 207 12.22 11.80 -2.71
CA VAL A 207 11.55 11.55 -4.00
C VAL A 207 11.51 12.80 -4.91
N PHE A 208 11.39 13.98 -4.32
CA PHE A 208 11.43 15.29 -5.00
C PHE A 208 12.69 16.10 -4.66
N ALA A 209 13.74 15.44 -4.16
CA ALA A 209 14.99 16.12 -3.84
C ALA A 209 15.76 16.53 -5.10
N ASP A 210 16.62 17.52 -4.94
CA ASP A 210 17.57 17.96 -5.96
C ASP A 210 18.48 16.80 -6.43
N PRO A 211 18.97 16.80 -7.69
CA PRO A 211 19.85 15.76 -8.20
C PRO A 211 21.16 15.57 -7.45
N SER A 212 21.62 16.58 -6.70
CA SER A 212 22.76 16.43 -5.78
C SER A 212 22.50 15.42 -4.66
N ILE A 213 21.24 15.25 -4.25
CA ILE A 213 20.80 14.26 -3.24
C ILE A 213 20.36 12.97 -3.92
N ARG A 214 19.55 13.08 -4.98
CA ARG A 214 19.03 11.94 -5.75
C ARG A 214 19.34 12.11 -7.26
N PRO A 215 20.49 11.62 -7.77
CA PRO A 215 20.92 11.84 -9.15
C PRO A 215 19.91 11.43 -10.23
N GLU A 216 19.10 10.40 -9.94
CA GLU A 216 18.02 9.93 -10.82
C GLU A 216 16.97 11.00 -11.14
N ASN A 217 16.79 11.99 -10.26
CA ASN A 217 15.83 13.07 -10.49
C ASN A 217 16.33 14.08 -11.55
N GLY A 218 17.58 14.00 -11.99
CA GLY A 218 18.16 14.94 -12.96
C GLY A 218 17.43 14.99 -14.31
N CYS A 219 16.72 13.93 -14.70
CA CYS A 219 15.90 13.92 -15.91
C CYS A 219 14.53 14.61 -15.76
N PHE A 220 14.08 14.91 -14.54
CA PHE A 220 12.85 15.67 -14.30
C PHE A 220 13.05 17.19 -14.34
N CYS A 221 14.29 17.66 -14.42
CA CYS A 221 14.60 19.09 -14.41
C CYS A 221 14.41 19.74 -15.80
N PRO A 222 13.93 20.99 -15.86
CA PRO A 222 13.69 21.69 -17.11
C PRO A 222 14.99 22.09 -17.85
N GLY A 223 15.17 21.58 -19.08
CA GLY A 223 16.17 22.05 -20.04
C GLY A 223 17.62 21.58 -19.83
N GLU A 224 18.45 21.77 -20.87
CA GLU A 224 19.89 21.38 -20.88
C GLU A 224 20.76 22.21 -19.92
N ASN A 225 20.27 23.38 -19.47
CA ASN A 225 21.01 24.29 -18.59
C ASN A 225 20.87 23.99 -17.08
N GLY A 226 20.17 22.91 -16.70
CA GLY A 226 20.39 22.22 -15.43
C GLY A 226 19.87 22.87 -14.13
N GLU A 227 19.07 23.94 -14.17
CA GLU A 227 18.53 24.51 -12.94
C GLU A 227 17.23 23.79 -12.53
N CYS A 228 17.40 22.78 -11.69
CA CYS A 228 16.32 22.05 -11.05
C CYS A 228 15.54 22.97 -10.10
N PRO A 229 14.24 22.71 -9.88
CA PRO A 229 13.52 23.41 -8.84
C PRO A 229 14.10 23.09 -7.45
N PRO A 230 13.86 23.98 -6.46
CA PRO A 230 14.20 23.69 -5.07
C PRO A 230 13.68 22.32 -4.62
N SER A 231 14.43 21.66 -3.74
CA SER A 231 14.06 20.34 -3.18
C SER A 231 12.64 20.35 -2.62
N GLY A 232 11.89 19.29 -2.92
CA GLY A 232 10.48 19.13 -2.57
C GLY A 232 9.49 19.60 -3.63
N LEU A 233 10.00 20.14 -4.75
CA LEU A 233 9.20 20.52 -5.91
C LEU A 233 9.50 19.62 -7.11
N GLN A 234 8.46 19.26 -7.86
CA GLN A 234 8.58 18.58 -9.14
C GLN A 234 7.97 19.42 -10.25
N ASN A 235 8.74 19.68 -11.31
CA ASN A 235 8.20 20.31 -12.51
C ASN A 235 7.22 19.37 -13.24
N ILE A 236 6.01 19.85 -13.53
CA ILE A 236 5.03 19.10 -14.34
C ILE A 236 4.60 19.85 -15.59
N ALA A 237 5.36 20.87 -16.01
CA ALA A 237 5.11 21.62 -17.24
C ALA A 237 4.95 20.74 -18.49
N PRO A 238 5.73 19.66 -18.69
CA PRO A 238 5.54 18.74 -19.83
C PRO A 238 4.16 18.09 -19.89
N CYS A 239 3.50 17.89 -18.74
CA CYS A 239 2.14 17.34 -18.66
C CYS A 239 1.04 18.42 -18.68
N GLN A 240 1.40 19.69 -18.53
CA GLN A 240 0.47 20.82 -18.34
C GLN A 240 0.61 21.88 -19.44
N TYR A 241 0.81 21.46 -20.70
CA TYR A 241 0.91 22.35 -21.86
C TYR A 241 2.00 23.44 -21.72
N GLU A 242 3.13 23.09 -21.12
CA GLU A 242 4.26 24.00 -20.84
C GLU A 242 3.94 25.12 -19.81
N ALA A 243 2.82 25.04 -19.09
CA ALA A 243 2.55 25.93 -17.98
C ALA A 243 3.54 25.65 -16.82
N PRO A 244 4.08 26.67 -16.14
CA PRO A 244 5.10 26.53 -15.09
C PRO A 244 4.50 26.02 -13.77
N VAL A 245 3.85 24.87 -13.81
CA VAL A 245 3.18 24.22 -12.68
C VAL A 245 4.14 23.21 -12.03
N TYR A 246 4.19 23.25 -10.71
CA TYR A 246 5.04 22.39 -9.88
C TYR A 246 4.21 21.64 -8.85
N LEU A 247 4.48 20.35 -8.67
CA LEU A 247 3.92 19.56 -7.58
C LEU A 247 4.80 19.62 -6.34
N SER A 248 4.17 19.56 -5.17
CA SER A 248 4.81 19.28 -3.88
C SER A 248 3.88 18.43 -3.02
N PHE A 249 4.33 18.02 -1.83
CA PHE A 249 3.37 17.60 -0.80
C PHE A 249 2.62 18.82 -0.22
N PRO A 250 1.44 18.61 0.39
CA PRO A 250 0.64 19.69 0.97
C PRO A 250 1.42 20.53 1.99
N HIS A 251 1.17 21.84 1.96
CA HIS A 251 1.86 22.84 2.76
C HIS A 251 3.40 22.76 2.67
N PHE A 252 3.93 22.34 1.53
CA PHE A 252 5.37 22.13 1.32
C PHE A 252 6.00 21.17 2.34
N TYR A 253 5.27 20.15 2.77
CA TYR A 253 5.82 19.05 3.58
C TYR A 253 7.03 18.41 2.85
N GLN A 254 8.13 18.18 3.58
CA GLN A 254 9.40 17.67 3.02
C GLN A 254 10.00 18.50 1.88
N ALA A 255 9.73 19.81 1.84
CA ALA A 255 10.33 20.72 0.87
C ALA A 255 11.29 21.73 1.52
N ASP A 256 12.01 22.47 0.68
CA ASP A 256 12.93 23.52 1.11
C ASP A 256 12.21 24.56 2.00
N PRO A 257 12.71 24.83 3.23
CA PRO A 257 12.11 25.79 4.15
C PRO A 257 11.91 27.20 3.58
N ASN A 258 12.70 27.60 2.58
CA ASN A 258 12.54 28.90 1.92
C ASN A 258 11.18 29.04 1.23
N LEU A 259 10.55 27.93 0.81
CA LEU A 259 9.20 27.94 0.22
C LEU A 259 8.13 28.32 1.25
N LEU A 260 8.36 28.04 2.54
CA LEU A 260 7.45 28.41 3.62
C LEU A 260 7.54 29.90 3.97
N ALA A 261 8.71 30.53 3.77
CA ALA A 261 8.93 31.93 4.10
C ALA A 261 8.14 32.90 3.18
N ALA A 262 7.78 32.45 1.97
CA ALA A 262 7.13 33.29 0.98
C ALA A 262 5.59 33.41 1.17
N VAL A 263 4.96 32.51 1.94
CA VAL A 263 3.50 32.43 2.08
C VAL A 263 3.10 32.22 3.53
N GLU A 264 2.33 33.16 4.08
CA GLU A 264 1.74 33.02 5.41
C GLU A 264 0.59 32.01 5.41
N GLY A 265 0.51 31.18 6.46
CA GLY A 265 -0.57 30.21 6.67
C GLY A 265 -0.20 28.75 6.36
N LEU A 266 0.98 28.49 5.80
CA LEU A 266 1.46 27.13 5.56
C LEU A 266 1.96 26.47 6.85
N LYS A 267 1.49 25.25 7.13
CA LYS A 267 1.82 24.48 8.34
C LYS A 267 2.02 23.01 7.99
N PRO A 268 3.20 22.60 7.49
CA PRO A 268 3.46 21.20 7.15
C PRO A 268 3.30 20.29 8.36
N ASP A 269 2.56 19.19 8.20
CA ASP A 269 2.29 18.19 9.24
C ASP A 269 2.31 16.81 8.58
N GLN A 270 3.19 15.92 9.04
CA GLN A 270 3.34 14.59 8.47
C GLN A 270 2.02 13.80 8.47
N LYS A 271 1.28 13.81 9.58
CA LYS A 271 0.04 13.00 9.69
C LYS A 271 -1.02 13.45 8.69
N LYS A 272 -1.06 14.75 8.38
CA LYS A 272 -2.05 15.34 7.48
C LYS A 272 -1.60 15.43 6.03
N HIS A 273 -0.30 15.50 5.76
CA HIS A 273 0.22 15.85 4.43
C HIS A 273 1.08 14.74 3.81
N GLU A 274 1.40 13.67 4.55
CA GLU A 274 2.10 12.52 3.98
C GLU A 274 1.16 11.70 3.08
N THR A 275 1.67 11.29 1.92
CA THR A 275 1.03 10.29 1.06
C THR A 275 1.35 8.89 1.57
N TYR A 276 0.36 8.00 1.62
CA TYR A 276 0.58 6.63 2.07
C TYR A 276 -0.38 5.62 1.45
N PHE A 277 0.03 4.36 1.47
CA PHE A 277 -0.73 3.20 1.02
C PHE A 277 -0.65 2.10 2.07
N LYS A 278 -1.78 1.47 2.40
CA LYS A 278 -1.88 0.27 3.23
C LYS A 278 -2.29 -0.90 2.36
N ILE A 279 -1.31 -1.69 1.94
CA ILE A 279 -1.48 -2.74 0.92
C ILE A 279 -1.53 -4.11 1.60
N GLN A 280 -2.51 -4.93 1.24
CA GLN A 280 -2.59 -6.30 1.74
C GLN A 280 -1.49 -7.16 1.09
N PRO A 281 -0.58 -7.79 1.86
CA PRO A 281 0.65 -8.37 1.32
C PRO A 281 0.46 -9.61 0.43
N LYS A 282 -0.61 -10.38 0.60
CA LYS A 282 -0.91 -11.60 -0.18
C LYS A 282 -1.66 -11.34 -1.47
N LEU A 283 -2.54 -10.35 -1.48
CA LEU A 283 -3.39 -9.99 -2.62
C LEU A 283 -2.83 -8.84 -3.44
N GLY A 284 -1.98 -8.00 -2.84
CA GLY A 284 -1.47 -6.80 -3.50
C GLY A 284 -2.52 -5.72 -3.71
N VAL A 285 -3.58 -5.71 -2.89
CA VAL A 285 -4.70 -4.75 -3.00
C VAL A 285 -4.64 -3.76 -1.84
N PRO A 286 -4.76 -2.44 -2.07
CA PRO A 286 -4.84 -1.45 -0.99
C PRO A 286 -6.19 -1.52 -0.26
N LEU A 287 -6.15 -1.53 1.06
CA LEU A 287 -7.34 -1.36 1.91
C LEU A 287 -7.60 0.12 2.21
N GLU A 288 -6.54 0.91 2.20
CA GLU A 288 -6.57 2.35 2.42
C GLU A 288 -5.39 2.96 1.66
N ALA A 289 -5.63 4.03 0.93
CA ALA A 289 -4.61 4.76 0.21
C ALA A 289 -5.00 6.23 0.15
N GLN A 290 -4.05 7.13 0.39
CA GLN A 290 -4.26 8.57 0.31
C GLN A 290 -3.07 9.18 -0.40
N VAL A 291 -3.29 9.58 -1.65
CA VAL A 291 -2.35 10.38 -2.45
C VAL A 291 -2.66 11.84 -2.19
N ARG A 292 -1.71 12.54 -1.56
CA ARG A 292 -1.84 13.93 -1.17
C ARG A 292 -0.80 14.76 -1.91
N VAL A 293 -1.26 15.67 -2.76
CA VAL A 293 -0.40 16.51 -3.59
C VAL A 293 -0.88 17.94 -3.61
N GLN A 294 0.06 18.86 -3.76
CA GLN A 294 -0.19 20.29 -3.88
C GLN A 294 0.26 20.79 -5.23
N MET A 295 -0.61 21.53 -5.91
CA MET A 295 -0.31 22.22 -7.15
C MET A 295 0.17 23.64 -6.84
N ASN A 296 1.32 23.98 -7.38
CA ASN A 296 1.97 25.27 -7.21
C ASN A 296 2.23 25.89 -8.57
N LEU A 297 2.16 27.21 -8.67
CA LEU A 297 2.52 27.95 -9.87
C LEU A 297 3.82 28.71 -9.63
N LYS A 298 4.87 28.41 -10.39
CA LYS A 298 6.06 29.25 -10.41
C LYS A 298 5.73 30.51 -11.18
N VAL A 299 5.66 31.63 -10.45
CA VAL A 299 5.43 32.95 -11.00
C VAL A 299 6.75 33.70 -10.94
N GLU A 300 7.11 34.30 -12.06
CA GLU A 300 8.26 35.18 -12.09
C GLU A 300 7.87 36.64 -12.35
N SER A 301 8.56 37.56 -11.69
CA SER A 301 8.28 38.98 -11.73
C SER A 301 8.43 39.53 -13.14
N ALA A 302 7.37 40.16 -13.64
CA ALA A 302 7.32 40.74 -14.98
C ALA A 302 6.97 42.24 -14.92
N PRO A 303 7.92 43.13 -14.53
CA PRO A 303 7.65 44.58 -14.41
C PRO A 303 7.15 45.23 -15.70
N GLY A 304 7.51 44.66 -16.86
CA GLY A 304 7.05 45.12 -18.17
C GLY A 304 5.60 44.78 -18.51
N ILE A 305 4.91 43.97 -17.69
CA ILE A 305 3.50 43.60 -17.85
C ILE A 305 2.69 44.28 -16.75
N GLN A 306 2.07 45.42 -17.08
CA GLN A 306 1.40 46.30 -16.12
C GLN A 306 0.43 45.59 -15.16
N PRO A 307 -0.47 44.68 -15.61
CA PRO A 307 -1.38 43.97 -14.70
C PRO A 307 -0.73 43.15 -13.58
N VAL A 308 0.53 42.72 -13.77
CA VAL A 308 1.25 41.88 -12.79
C VAL A 308 2.59 42.50 -12.39
N ALA A 309 2.82 43.79 -12.69
CA ALA A 309 4.13 44.42 -12.53
C ALA A 309 4.66 44.45 -11.09
N LYS A 310 3.76 44.33 -10.10
CA LYS A 310 4.08 44.28 -8.67
C LYS A 310 4.11 42.85 -8.10
N PHE A 311 3.83 41.84 -8.92
CA PHE A 311 3.83 40.45 -8.46
C PHE A 311 5.28 39.98 -8.30
N PRO A 312 5.65 39.41 -7.13
CA PRO A 312 7.01 38.98 -6.86
C PRO A 312 7.36 37.66 -7.56
N ASP A 313 8.64 37.31 -7.59
CA ASP A 313 9.07 35.94 -7.90
C ASP A 313 8.65 35.02 -6.74
N ILE A 314 7.82 34.02 -7.00
CA ILE A 314 7.28 33.12 -5.97
C ILE A 314 6.81 31.78 -6.57
N VAL A 315 6.93 30.71 -5.79
CA VAL A 315 6.22 29.44 -6.05
C VAL A 315 4.89 29.49 -5.29
N PHE A 316 3.84 29.92 -5.99
CA PHE A 316 2.54 30.20 -5.38
C PHE A 316 1.71 28.93 -5.20
N PRO A 317 1.38 28.50 -3.97
CA PRO A 317 0.52 27.34 -3.74
C PRO A 317 -0.92 27.67 -4.13
N ILE A 318 -1.49 26.88 -5.04
CA ILE A 318 -2.85 27.11 -5.55
C ILE A 318 -3.85 26.33 -4.70
N ILE A 319 -3.64 25.01 -4.62
CA ILE A 319 -4.55 24.05 -4.02
C ILE A 319 -3.78 22.77 -3.72
N TRP A 320 -4.19 22.05 -2.68
CA TRP A 320 -3.80 20.66 -2.48
C TRP A 320 -5.04 19.77 -2.53
N VAL A 321 -4.83 18.54 -2.97
CA VAL A 321 -5.88 17.55 -3.21
C VAL A 321 -5.45 16.25 -2.54
N GLU A 322 -6.44 15.56 -1.97
CA GLU A 322 -6.33 14.17 -1.53
C GLU A 322 -7.19 13.31 -2.46
N GLU A 323 -6.57 12.36 -3.15
CA GLU A 323 -7.25 11.31 -3.91
C GLU A 323 -6.91 9.95 -3.30
N GLY A 324 -7.91 9.10 -3.13
CA GLY A 324 -7.69 7.75 -2.64
C GLY A 324 -8.92 7.09 -2.07
N VAL A 325 -8.68 6.03 -1.29
CA VAL A 325 -9.70 5.19 -0.67
C VAL A 325 -9.47 5.21 0.83
N ALA A 326 -10.43 5.73 1.59
CA ALA A 326 -10.35 5.80 3.05
C ALA A 326 -10.73 4.47 3.73
N ASP A 327 -11.69 3.76 3.15
CA ASP A 327 -12.08 2.41 3.54
C ASP A 327 -12.75 1.69 2.36
N LEU A 328 -12.77 0.36 2.41
CA LEU A 328 -13.48 -0.48 1.45
C LEU A 328 -14.94 -0.69 1.91
N THR A 329 -15.81 -1.03 0.96
CA THR A 329 -17.19 -1.42 1.32
C THR A 329 -17.17 -2.67 2.19
N TYR A 330 -18.21 -2.83 3.02
CA TYR A 330 -18.29 -3.93 3.97
C TYR A 330 -18.13 -5.30 3.29
N GLU A 331 -18.73 -5.49 2.12
CA GLU A 331 -18.70 -6.74 1.36
C GLU A 331 -17.29 -7.07 0.90
N ILE A 332 -16.59 -6.12 0.27
CA ILE A 332 -15.22 -6.32 -0.20
C ILE A 332 -14.30 -6.59 0.99
N ARG A 333 -14.43 -5.80 2.06
CA ARG A 333 -13.65 -5.98 3.28
C ARG A 333 -13.86 -7.36 3.90
N TRP A 334 -15.11 -7.83 3.93
CA TRP A 334 -15.45 -9.16 4.45
C TRP A 334 -14.82 -10.27 3.62
N TRP A 335 -14.85 -10.17 2.28
CA TRP A 335 -14.19 -11.15 1.40
C TRP A 335 -12.68 -11.18 1.59
N ILE A 336 -12.04 -10.01 1.71
CA ILE A 336 -10.60 -9.92 1.97
C ILE A 336 -10.28 -10.52 3.35
N TYR A 337 -11.06 -10.18 4.38
CA TYR A 337 -10.88 -10.75 5.72
C TYR A 337 -11.01 -12.27 5.72
N LEU A 338 -12.05 -12.80 5.04
CA LEU A 338 -12.27 -14.23 4.93
C LEU A 338 -11.08 -14.92 4.26
N ALA A 339 -10.65 -14.40 3.11
CA ALA A 339 -9.58 -14.98 2.30
C ALA A 339 -8.19 -14.88 2.93
N THR A 340 -7.94 -13.85 3.74
CA THR A 340 -6.57 -13.53 4.19
C THR A 340 -6.35 -13.67 5.68
N THR A 341 -7.33 -13.35 6.52
CA THR A 341 -7.19 -13.47 7.98
C THR A 341 -7.83 -14.75 8.49
N PHE A 342 -9.09 -15.01 8.10
CA PHE A 342 -9.82 -16.18 8.58
C PHE A 342 -9.25 -17.47 8.00
N SER A 343 -9.07 -17.56 6.68
CA SER A 343 -8.53 -18.75 6.02
C SER A 343 -7.14 -19.13 6.53
N ASP A 344 -6.29 -18.14 6.82
CA ASP A 344 -4.95 -18.37 7.37
C ASP A 344 -4.95 -19.07 8.72
N ALA A 345 -5.95 -18.81 9.56
CA ALA A 345 -6.10 -19.47 10.85
C ALA A 345 -6.93 -20.76 10.74
N ALA A 346 -8.05 -20.70 10.02
CA ALA A 346 -9.03 -21.78 9.95
C ALA A 346 -8.51 -22.99 9.16
N VAL A 347 -7.86 -22.78 8.01
CA VAL A 347 -7.38 -23.89 7.17
C VAL A 347 -6.36 -24.74 7.92
N PRO A 348 -5.25 -24.20 8.46
CA PRO A 348 -4.30 -25.02 9.21
C PRO A 348 -4.94 -25.67 10.44
N THR A 349 -5.76 -24.94 11.20
CA THR A 349 -6.42 -25.48 12.40
C THR A 349 -7.33 -26.66 12.06
N LEU A 350 -8.14 -26.56 11.00
CA LEU A 350 -9.00 -27.65 10.55
C LEU A 350 -8.18 -28.81 9.98
N THR A 351 -7.16 -28.54 9.18
CA THR A 351 -6.30 -29.58 8.59
C THR A 351 -5.57 -30.36 9.69
N TYR A 352 -4.90 -29.69 10.61
CA TYR A 352 -4.22 -30.34 11.74
C TYR A 352 -5.22 -31.03 12.67
N GLY A 353 -6.38 -30.43 12.91
CA GLY A 353 -7.45 -31.05 13.69
C GLY A 353 -7.94 -32.37 13.08
N LEU A 354 -8.20 -32.40 11.77
CA LEU A 354 -8.61 -33.61 11.05
C LEU A 354 -7.50 -34.67 11.01
N LEU A 355 -6.24 -34.26 10.84
CA LEU A 355 -5.09 -35.18 10.91
C LEU A 355 -4.96 -35.81 12.30
N CYS A 356 -5.13 -35.03 13.37
CA CYS A 356 -5.13 -35.54 14.75
C CYS A 356 -6.29 -36.52 14.98
N ILE A 357 -7.51 -36.17 14.58
CA ILE A 357 -8.68 -37.04 14.71
C ILE A 357 -8.48 -38.34 13.91
N GLY A 358 -8.02 -38.24 12.66
CA GLY A 358 -7.72 -39.39 11.81
C GLY A 358 -6.66 -40.31 12.42
N SER A 359 -5.59 -39.72 12.99
CA SER A 359 -4.53 -40.46 13.67
C SER A 359 -5.07 -41.20 14.90
N ILE A 360 -5.92 -40.56 15.71
CA ILE A 360 -6.56 -41.18 16.86
C ILE A 360 -7.45 -42.35 16.42
N LEU A 361 -8.24 -42.18 15.36
CA LEU A 361 -9.10 -43.24 14.83
C LEU A 361 -8.28 -44.43 14.30
N LEU A 362 -7.16 -44.18 13.62
CA LEU A 362 -6.24 -45.23 13.15
C LEU A 362 -5.60 -45.97 14.33
N ILE A 363 -5.19 -45.26 15.38
CA ILE A 363 -4.65 -45.87 16.61
C ILE A 363 -5.72 -46.75 17.27
N ILE A 364 -6.97 -46.28 17.37
CA ILE A 364 -8.08 -47.05 17.93
C ILE A 364 -8.38 -48.29 17.08
N ALA A 365 -8.40 -48.15 15.76
CA ALA A 365 -8.63 -49.26 14.84
C ALA A 365 -7.51 -50.30 14.93
N PHE A 366 -6.25 -49.84 14.94
CA PHE A 366 -5.09 -50.70 15.14
C PHE A 366 -5.13 -51.41 16.49
N ALA A 367 -5.43 -50.71 17.58
CA ALA A 367 -5.55 -51.30 18.91
C ALA A 367 -6.66 -52.36 18.96
N ARG A 368 -7.81 -52.13 18.31
CA ARG A 368 -8.88 -53.12 18.21
C ARG A 368 -8.46 -54.33 17.37
N ALA A 369 -7.91 -54.12 16.17
CA ALA A 369 -7.42 -55.20 15.32
C ALA A 369 -6.32 -56.02 15.99
N TYR A 370 -5.38 -55.36 16.68
CA TYR A 370 -4.31 -56.01 17.43
C TYR A 370 -4.87 -56.83 18.60
N ARG A 371 -5.87 -56.30 19.31
CA ARG A 371 -6.59 -57.04 20.36
C ARG A 371 -7.28 -58.28 19.76
N ASP A 372 -7.98 -58.14 18.64
CA ASP A 372 -8.70 -59.25 18.02
C ASP A 372 -7.73 -60.34 17.49
N VAL A 373 -6.57 -59.95 16.94
CA VAL A 373 -5.54 -60.91 16.49
C VAL A 373 -4.88 -61.61 17.68
N LEU A 374 -4.46 -60.89 18.73
CA LEU A 374 -3.82 -61.50 19.90
C LEU A 374 -4.78 -62.38 20.73
N PHE A 375 -6.02 -61.91 20.92
CA PHE A 375 -7.04 -62.59 21.73
C PHE A 375 -7.98 -63.46 20.91
N SER A 376 -7.65 -63.74 19.65
CA SER A 376 -8.35 -64.76 18.86
C SER A 376 -8.31 -66.12 19.58
N PRO A 377 -9.43 -66.86 19.68
CA PRO A 377 -9.50 -68.12 20.40
C PRO A 377 -8.46 -69.15 19.94
N GLU A 378 -8.07 -69.14 18.65
CA GLU A 378 -7.02 -70.01 18.12
C GLU A 378 -5.63 -69.71 18.70
N ASN A 379 -5.30 -68.43 18.91
CA ASN A 379 -4.01 -68.00 19.47
C ASN A 379 -3.94 -68.25 20.99
N ILE A 380 -5.08 -68.08 21.69
CA ILE A 380 -5.22 -68.49 23.09
C ILE A 380 -5.08 -70.02 23.23
N GLU A 381 -5.66 -70.80 22.30
CA GLU A 381 -5.55 -72.27 22.32
C GLU A 381 -4.13 -72.76 21.98
N ARG A 382 -3.43 -72.11 21.04
CA ARG A 382 -2.00 -72.35 20.78
C ARG A 382 -1.15 -72.02 22.01
N GLY A 383 -1.36 -70.87 22.66
CA GLY A 383 -0.67 -70.50 23.89
C GLY A 383 -0.90 -71.48 25.05
N LYS A 384 -2.14 -71.99 25.20
CA LYS A 384 -2.46 -73.07 26.16
C LYS A 384 -1.73 -74.38 25.83
N LYS A 385 -1.56 -74.73 24.55
CA LYS A 385 -0.79 -75.92 24.12
C LYS A 385 0.71 -75.77 24.39
N THR A 386 1.31 -74.58 24.24
CA THR A 386 2.72 -74.33 24.58
C THR A 386 2.97 -74.34 26.09
N LEU A 387 2.09 -73.76 26.90
CA LEU A 387 2.17 -73.80 28.37
C LEU A 387 2.03 -75.24 28.93
N ARG A 388 1.21 -76.09 28.30
CA ARG A 388 1.14 -77.53 28.60
C ARG A 388 2.43 -78.30 28.28
N ARG A 389 3.23 -77.85 27.30
CA ARG A 389 4.56 -78.43 27.01
C ARG A 389 5.65 -77.92 27.96
N GLY A 390 5.55 -76.68 28.45
CA GLY A 390 6.49 -76.14 29.46
C GLY A 390 6.33 -76.79 30.84
N SER A 391 5.09 -77.13 31.22
CA SER A 391 4.79 -77.77 32.51
C SER A 391 5.21 -79.25 32.59
N SER A 392 5.34 -79.95 31.46
CA SER A 392 5.97 -81.29 31.43
C SER A 392 7.49 -81.28 31.67
N PHE A 393 8.16 -80.13 31.52
CA PHE A 393 9.61 -80.04 31.79
C PHE A 393 9.93 -79.83 33.27
N ILE A 394 9.03 -79.20 34.03
CA ILE A 394 9.22 -78.93 35.47
C ILE A 394 8.85 -80.14 36.33
N ILE A 395 7.88 -80.96 35.90
CA ILE A 395 7.45 -82.16 36.64
C ILE A 395 8.51 -83.29 36.62
N ASN A 396 9.37 -83.36 35.59
CA ASN A 396 10.46 -84.35 35.55
C ASN A 396 11.76 -83.92 36.28
N GLY A 397 11.83 -82.70 36.82
CA GLY A 397 12.99 -82.23 37.60
C GLY A 397 12.96 -82.57 39.09
N GLN A 398 11.79 -82.91 39.64
CA GLN A 398 11.60 -83.07 41.10
C GLN A 398 12.00 -84.43 41.69
N HIS A 399 12.47 -85.40 40.89
CA HIS A 399 12.82 -86.73 41.38
C HIS A 399 14.30 -86.96 41.76
N ARG A 400 15.15 -85.91 41.78
CA ARG A 400 16.61 -86.10 41.97
C ARG A 400 17.28 -85.46 43.19
N LEU A 401 16.52 -84.90 44.14
CA LEU A 401 17.10 -84.25 45.33
C LEU A 401 16.43 -84.66 46.65
N LEU A 402 16.32 -85.97 46.87
CA LEU A 402 16.16 -86.55 48.20
C LEU A 402 17.36 -87.46 48.46
N ILE A 403 18.16 -87.11 49.48
CA ILE A 403 19.01 -87.94 50.35
C ILE A 403 20.21 -87.09 50.81
N LEU A 404 20.12 -86.57 52.03
CA LEU A 404 21.16 -86.41 53.07
C LEU A 404 20.66 -85.30 54.03
N ARG A 405 20.61 -85.40 55.35
CA ARG A 405 20.70 -86.45 56.37
C ARG A 405 20.48 -85.69 57.68
N ASP A 406 19.71 -86.26 58.60
CA ASP A 406 19.45 -85.71 59.94
C ASP A 406 20.71 -85.52 60.79
N SER A 407 20.71 -84.48 61.62
CA SER A 407 21.20 -84.55 63.00
C SER A 407 20.65 -83.39 63.84
N TYR A 408 19.94 -83.74 64.91
CA TYR A 408 19.32 -82.87 65.91
C TYR A 408 20.34 -82.16 66.81
N SER A 409 19.98 -80.96 67.29
CA SER A 409 20.24 -80.54 68.68
C SER A 409 19.18 -79.52 69.14
N LEU A 410 18.47 -79.88 70.21
CA LEU A 410 17.55 -79.05 70.99
C LEU A 410 18.30 -77.90 71.69
N LEU A 411 17.73 -76.70 71.66
CA LEU A 411 17.88 -75.72 72.75
C LEU A 411 16.59 -74.91 72.90
N GLU A 412 16.31 -74.63 74.16
CA GLU A 412 15.05 -74.30 74.79
C GLU A 412 14.74 -72.79 74.80
N SER A 413 13.50 -72.48 75.13
CA SER A 413 12.78 -71.20 75.13
C SER A 413 13.43 -70.00 75.84
N ARG A 414 13.12 -68.78 75.36
CA ARG A 414 12.50 -67.74 76.20
C ARG A 414 11.77 -66.68 75.37
N ALA A 415 10.51 -66.45 75.72
CA ALA A 415 9.58 -65.47 75.17
C ALA A 415 9.53 -64.18 76.01
N ALA A 416 9.16 -63.06 75.39
CA ALA A 416 8.30 -61.97 75.91
C ALA A 416 8.17 -60.87 74.83
N ASN A 417 7.01 -60.77 74.15
CA ASN A 417 5.89 -59.82 74.35
C ASN A 417 6.11 -58.47 73.60
N ALA A 418 5.31 -58.12 72.56
CA ALA A 418 3.93 -57.56 72.57
C ALA A 418 3.92 -56.12 73.16
N GLU A 419 3.31 -55.04 72.64
CA GLU A 419 2.10 -54.68 71.87
C GLU A 419 2.36 -53.29 71.21
N ARG A 420 1.83 -52.90 70.03
CA ARG A 420 0.49 -52.36 69.65
C ARG A 420 0.13 -50.93 70.16
N ILE A 421 -0.33 -50.10 69.20
CA ILE A 421 -1.32 -48.97 69.27
C ILE A 421 -0.79 -47.50 69.20
N ALA A 422 -1.03 -46.91 68.01
CA ALA A 422 -1.70 -45.64 67.65
C ALA A 422 -1.52 -44.32 68.44
N GLY A 423 -1.43 -43.22 67.66
CA GLY A 423 -2.38 -42.10 67.78
C GLY A 423 -1.87 -40.73 68.24
N GLU A 424 -1.95 -39.76 67.30
CA GLU A 424 -2.27 -38.32 67.51
C GLU A 424 -1.23 -37.37 68.15
N SER A 425 -1.14 -36.08 67.86
CA SER A 425 -1.71 -35.15 66.85
C SER A 425 -1.05 -33.77 67.03
N ALA A 426 -1.03 -32.95 65.96
CA ALA A 426 -1.01 -31.47 65.92
C ALA A 426 0.27 -30.73 66.43
N THR A 427 0.74 -29.60 65.90
CA THR A 427 0.15 -28.45 65.18
C THR A 427 1.24 -27.58 64.52
N SER A 428 0.87 -26.89 63.42
CA SER A 428 1.28 -25.53 62.94
C SER A 428 2.75 -25.28 62.56
N SER A 429 3.13 -24.56 61.50
CA SER A 429 2.49 -23.48 60.72
C SER A 429 3.26 -23.23 59.41
N ASP A 430 2.52 -22.84 58.36
CA ASP A 430 2.94 -22.13 57.12
C ASP A 430 3.76 -20.83 57.39
N PRO A 431 4.28 -20.06 56.39
CA PRO A 431 4.01 -20.08 54.93
C PRO A 431 5.26 -19.94 54.00
N ASP A 432 5.03 -20.09 52.69
CA ASP A 432 5.24 -19.11 51.59
C ASP A 432 5.86 -19.70 50.30
N PRO A 433 5.36 -19.35 49.09
CA PRO A 433 5.86 -19.80 47.80
C PRO A 433 6.66 -18.71 47.06
N ASP A 434 7.64 -19.13 46.25
CA ASP A 434 8.12 -18.33 45.11
C ASP A 434 8.82 -19.22 44.06
N VAL A 435 8.77 -18.72 42.82
CA VAL A 435 9.33 -19.18 41.52
C VAL A 435 8.38 -19.91 40.57
#